data_AF-A0A2V6BAH9-F1
#
_entry.id   AF-A0A2V6BAH9-F1
#
_cell.length_a   1.000
_cell.length_b   1.000
_cell.length_c   1.000
_cell.angle_alpha   90.00
_cell.angle_beta   90.00
_cell.angle_gamma   90.00
#
_symmetry.space_group_name_H-M   'P 1'
#
loop_
_entity.id
_entity.type
_entity.pdbx_description
1 polymer ?
#
loop_
_entity_poly.entity_id
_entity_poly.type
_entity_poly.pdbx_seq_one_letter_code
_entity_poly.pdbx_strand_id
1 'polypeptide(L)'
;GLHSQFLPDPTAEVGHCVHRMALHPSRPNTLFMQKHWDVMRTDDAGDSWTEVSGNLPTDFGFPIDVHAHEPETIYVVPIKSDSEHYPLKGRLRVYRSRTGGNDWEALTKGLPQRNCYVNVLRDAMSIDSLEPCGVYFGTTGGQVYASADAGDNWKPIVRDLPAVLSVEVQTLP
;
A
#
# COMPACT_ATOMS: atom_id res chain seq x y z
N GLY A 1 12.15 15.66 -3.65
CA GLY A 1 12.86 14.91 -4.70
C GLY A 1 13.16 13.51 -4.22
N LEU A 2 13.55 12.60 -5.10
CA LEU A 2 13.98 11.25 -4.70
C LEU A 2 15.30 11.30 -3.92
N HIS A 3 15.42 10.45 -2.90
CA HIS A 3 16.64 10.35 -2.10
C HIS A 3 16.89 8.90 -1.66
N SER A 4 18.14 8.46 -1.69
CA SER A 4 18.56 7.14 -1.22
C SER A 4 19.99 7.16 -0.67
N GLN A 5 20.15 6.91 0.63
CA GLN A 5 21.46 6.95 1.30
C GLN A 5 22.44 5.83 0.85
N PHE A 6 21.94 4.85 0.09
CA PHE A 6 22.70 3.69 -0.35
C PHE A 6 23.23 3.83 -1.79
N LEU A 7 22.82 4.89 -2.49
CA LEU A 7 23.41 5.24 -3.78
C LEU A 7 24.68 6.07 -3.56
N PRO A 8 25.73 5.91 -4.40
CA PRO A 8 26.90 6.77 -4.35
C PRO A 8 26.57 8.25 -4.51
N ASP A 9 25.59 8.58 -5.35
CA ASP A 9 24.91 9.87 -5.40
C ASP A 9 23.50 9.70 -4.82
N PRO A 10 23.23 10.19 -3.60
CA PRO A 10 21.93 10.02 -2.95
C PRO A 10 20.77 10.67 -3.68
N THR A 11 21.04 11.63 -4.56
CA THR A 11 20.05 12.38 -5.33
C THR A 11 20.01 11.99 -6.81
N ALA A 12 20.67 10.89 -7.18
CA ALA A 12 20.66 10.38 -8.55
C ALA A 12 19.23 10.20 -9.06
N GLU A 13 18.99 10.50 -10.34
CA GLU A 13 17.68 10.33 -10.96
C GLU A 13 17.26 8.86 -11.10
N VAL A 14 18.24 7.95 -11.15
CA VAL A 14 18.04 6.51 -11.39
C VAL A 14 18.72 5.66 -10.31
N GLY A 15 18.30 4.39 -10.20
CA GLY A 15 18.88 3.43 -9.25
C GLY A 15 18.08 3.26 -7.95
N HIS A 16 17.00 4.03 -7.77
CA HIS A 16 16.09 3.86 -6.64
C HIS A 16 15.33 2.53 -6.72
N CYS A 17 15.18 1.84 -5.59
CA CYS A 17 14.39 0.62 -5.53
C CYS A 17 12.91 0.98 -5.35
N VAL A 18 12.16 0.96 -6.46
CA VAL A 18 10.71 1.19 -6.46
C VAL A 18 9.99 -0.11 -6.14
N HIS A 19 9.01 -0.08 -5.23
CA HIS A 19 8.21 -1.26 -4.88
C HIS A 19 6.97 -1.38 -5.73
N ARG A 20 6.14 -0.33 -5.76
CA ARG A 20 4.91 -0.24 -6.53
C ARG A 20 4.60 1.23 -6.82
N MET A 21 4.00 1.50 -7.96
CA MET A 21 3.39 2.79 -8.28
C MET A 21 1.91 2.60 -8.57
N ALA A 22 1.10 3.58 -8.19
CA ALA A 22 -0.33 3.61 -8.47
C ALA A 22 -0.69 4.96 -9.09
N LEU A 23 -1.33 4.91 -10.26
CA LEU A 23 -1.82 6.08 -10.99
C LEU A 23 -3.22 6.42 -10.50
N HIS A 24 -3.49 7.69 -10.30
CA HIS A 24 -4.84 8.13 -9.97
C HIS A 24 -5.78 8.00 -11.19
N PRO A 25 -6.93 7.29 -11.09
CA PRO A 25 -7.79 6.99 -12.24
C PRO A 25 -8.40 8.23 -12.93
N SER A 26 -8.76 9.26 -12.18
CA SER A 26 -9.33 10.53 -12.72
C SER A 26 -8.36 11.72 -12.75
N ARG A 27 -7.08 11.53 -12.40
CA ARG A 27 -6.05 12.58 -12.31
C ARG A 27 -4.73 12.04 -12.86
N PRO A 28 -4.58 11.95 -14.19
CA PRO A 28 -3.48 11.21 -14.82
C PRO A 28 -2.06 11.76 -14.54
N ASN A 29 -1.94 12.96 -13.97
CA ASN A 29 -0.64 13.51 -13.55
C ASN A 29 -0.29 13.16 -12.09
N THR A 30 -1.23 12.61 -11.32
CA THR A 30 -1.03 12.24 -9.92
C THR A 30 -0.70 10.77 -9.81
N LEU A 31 0.48 10.46 -9.27
CA LEU A 31 0.91 9.10 -8.96
C LEU A 31 1.40 9.02 -7.53
N PHE A 32 1.24 7.84 -6.95
CA PHE A 32 1.79 7.49 -5.66
C PHE A 32 2.76 6.34 -5.83
N MET A 33 3.79 6.31 -4.99
CA MET A 33 4.84 5.30 -5.04
C MET A 33 5.15 4.81 -3.63
N GLN A 34 5.05 3.51 -3.40
CA GLN A 34 5.81 2.87 -2.34
C GLN A 34 7.23 2.65 -2.89
N LYS A 35 8.19 3.38 -2.36
CA LYS A 35 9.62 3.14 -2.61
C LYS A 35 10.14 2.19 -1.53
N HIS A 36 11.35 1.68 -1.69
CA HIS A 36 11.99 0.79 -0.71
C HIS A 36 11.90 1.35 0.71
N TRP A 37 12.28 2.61 0.86
CA TRP A 37 11.86 3.44 1.98
C TRP A 37 11.03 4.57 1.43
N ASP A 38 10.04 4.99 2.22
CA ASP A 38 9.17 6.14 2.01
C ASP A 38 7.98 5.88 1.07
N VAL A 39 6.92 6.65 1.30
CA VAL A 39 5.81 6.80 0.37
C VAL A 39 5.97 8.14 -0.32
N MET A 40 5.94 8.15 -1.65
CA MET A 40 6.13 9.35 -2.46
C MET A 40 4.88 9.67 -3.28
N ARG A 41 4.70 10.95 -3.59
CA ARG A 41 3.65 11.47 -4.49
C ARG A 41 4.29 12.36 -5.56
N THR A 42 3.74 12.33 -6.75
CA THR A 42 3.93 13.32 -7.81
C THR A 42 2.56 13.86 -8.21
N ASP A 43 2.50 15.12 -8.63
CA ASP A 43 1.33 15.75 -9.26
C ASP A 43 1.66 16.30 -10.68
N ASP A 44 2.84 15.96 -11.19
CA ASP A 44 3.41 16.40 -12.47
C ASP A 44 3.92 15.20 -13.28
N ALA A 45 3.19 14.08 -13.24
CA ALA A 45 3.44 12.87 -14.03
C ALA A 45 4.84 12.24 -13.81
N GLY A 46 5.45 12.50 -12.66
CA GLY A 46 6.74 11.94 -12.26
C GLY A 46 7.94 12.86 -12.47
N ASP A 47 7.73 14.10 -12.95
CA ASP A 47 8.79 15.10 -13.10
C ASP A 47 9.39 15.48 -11.74
N SER A 48 8.57 15.57 -10.69
CA SER A 48 9.01 15.78 -9.33
C SER A 48 8.25 14.92 -8.30
N TRP A 49 8.98 14.50 -7.26
CA TRP A 49 8.46 13.63 -6.21
C TRP A 49 8.57 14.29 -4.83
N THR A 50 7.49 14.23 -4.08
CA THR A 50 7.38 14.71 -2.69
C THR A 50 7.14 13.53 -1.77
N GLU A 51 7.86 13.48 -0.66
CA GLU A 51 7.62 12.46 0.37
C GLU A 51 6.30 12.75 1.10
N VAL A 52 5.49 11.71 1.28
CA VAL A 52 4.19 11.76 1.95
C VAL A 52 4.05 10.65 3.02
N SER A 53 5.16 10.16 3.56
CA SER A 53 5.20 9.14 4.62
C SER A 53 4.55 9.62 5.93
N GLY A 54 4.81 10.87 6.32
CA GLY A 54 4.23 11.52 7.51
C GLY A 54 4.24 10.68 8.79
N ASN A 55 3.05 10.36 9.32
CA ASN A 55 2.88 9.64 10.59
C ASN A 55 2.85 8.10 10.49
N LEU A 56 3.26 7.51 9.36
CA LEU A 56 3.40 6.06 9.26
C LEU A 56 4.36 5.52 10.33
N PRO A 57 4.07 4.33 10.90
CA PRO A 57 4.85 3.80 12.02
C PRO A 57 6.20 3.21 11.58
N THR A 58 6.36 2.94 10.29
CA THR A 58 7.58 2.49 9.60
C THR A 58 7.56 3.05 8.18
N ASP A 59 8.73 3.12 7.56
CA ASP A 59 8.96 3.64 6.20
C ASP A 59 8.98 2.54 5.12
N PHE A 60 8.87 1.27 5.53
CA PHE A 60 9.02 0.11 4.65
C PHE A 60 7.68 -0.63 4.42
N GLY A 61 7.35 -0.87 3.17
CA GLY A 61 6.16 -1.61 2.73
C GLY A 61 6.29 -2.00 1.27
N PHE A 62 5.30 -2.69 0.70
CA PHE A 62 5.33 -3.07 -0.72
C PHE A 62 4.15 -2.53 -1.54
N PRO A 63 2.89 -2.84 -1.19
CA PRO A 63 1.76 -2.37 -1.98
C PRO A 63 1.46 -0.89 -1.70
N ILE A 64 0.99 -0.22 -2.75
CA ILE A 64 0.26 1.05 -2.66
C ILE A 64 -0.85 1.01 -3.71
N ASP A 65 -2.04 1.50 -3.35
CA ASP A 65 -3.16 1.62 -4.29
C ASP A 65 -4.07 2.81 -3.95
N VAL A 66 -4.86 3.27 -4.92
CA VAL A 66 -5.65 4.50 -4.86
C VAL A 66 -7.14 4.17 -4.88
N HIS A 67 -7.92 4.83 -4.03
CA HIS A 67 -9.38 4.70 -4.04
C HIS A 67 -9.96 5.11 -5.40
N ALA A 68 -10.92 4.33 -5.91
CA ALA A 68 -11.45 4.56 -7.27
C ALA A 68 -12.19 5.90 -7.42
N HIS A 69 -12.87 6.37 -6.37
CA HIS A 69 -13.73 7.55 -6.41
C HIS A 69 -13.25 8.75 -5.57
N GLU A 70 -12.20 8.58 -4.76
CA GLU A 70 -11.78 9.59 -3.78
C GLU A 70 -10.29 9.93 -3.97
N PRO A 71 -9.97 11.09 -4.54
CA PRO A 71 -8.68 11.24 -5.18
C PRO A 71 -7.47 11.45 -4.29
N GLU A 72 -7.73 11.71 -3.02
CA GLU A 72 -6.72 11.84 -1.98
C GLU A 72 -6.71 10.61 -1.07
N THR A 73 -7.52 9.59 -1.38
CA THR A 73 -7.61 8.38 -0.58
C THR A 73 -6.68 7.30 -1.13
N ILE A 74 -5.67 6.93 -0.34
CA ILE A 74 -4.64 5.95 -0.71
C ILE A 74 -4.41 4.95 0.41
N TYR A 75 -3.96 3.75 0.04
CA TYR A 75 -3.76 2.64 0.95
C TYR A 75 -2.35 2.08 0.86
N VAL A 76 -1.75 1.76 2.00
CA VAL A 76 -0.45 1.07 2.10
C VAL A 76 -0.49 0.00 3.18
N VAL A 77 0.45 -0.95 3.10
CA VAL A 77 0.63 -2.00 4.14
C VAL A 77 2.08 -1.97 4.62
N PRO A 78 2.41 -1.11 5.60
CA PRO A 78 3.75 -1.00 6.14
C PRO A 78 4.07 -2.23 7.02
N ILE A 79 5.30 -2.70 6.93
CA ILE A 79 5.86 -3.81 7.71
C ILE A 79 7.09 -3.33 8.49
N LYS A 80 7.69 -4.22 9.29
CA LYS A 80 8.69 -3.82 10.29
C LYS A 80 9.94 -3.18 9.68
N SER A 81 10.55 -3.82 8.68
CA SER A 81 11.73 -3.29 7.98
C SER A 81 12.05 -4.13 6.73
N ASP A 82 13.04 -3.70 5.97
CA ASP A 82 13.70 -4.40 4.85
C ASP A 82 14.40 -5.71 5.24
N SER A 83 14.73 -5.86 6.51
CA SER A 83 15.37 -7.03 7.10
C SER A 83 14.37 -7.97 7.78
N GLU A 84 13.21 -7.44 8.16
CA GLU A 84 12.17 -8.15 8.89
C GLU A 84 10.81 -7.98 8.20
N HIS A 85 10.57 -8.83 7.21
CA HIS A 85 9.40 -8.76 6.33
C HIS A 85 8.09 -9.25 6.96
N TYR A 86 7.67 -8.63 8.06
CA TYR A 86 6.40 -8.90 8.73
C TYR A 86 5.81 -7.67 9.44
N PRO A 87 4.48 -7.61 9.70
CA PRO A 87 3.83 -6.45 10.31
C PRO A 87 4.47 -6.01 11.62
N LEU A 88 4.60 -4.69 11.79
CA LEU A 88 5.15 -4.11 13.01
C LEU A 88 4.40 -4.61 14.26
N LYS A 89 5.15 -5.17 15.23
CA LYS A 89 4.65 -5.78 16.47
C LYS A 89 3.75 -7.02 16.24
N GLY A 90 3.84 -7.66 15.07
CA GLY A 90 3.04 -8.83 14.71
C GLY A 90 1.56 -8.52 14.58
N ARG A 91 1.20 -7.29 14.18
CA ARG A 91 -0.17 -6.80 14.03
C ARG A 91 -0.40 -6.31 12.61
N LEU A 92 -1.22 -7.02 11.85
CA LEU A 92 -1.54 -6.67 10.47
C LEU A 92 -2.48 -5.46 10.43
N ARG A 93 -2.12 -4.46 9.64
CA ARG A 93 -2.86 -3.22 9.48
C ARG A 93 -2.71 -2.73 8.05
N VAL A 94 -3.82 -2.30 7.46
CA VAL A 94 -3.78 -1.44 6.28
C VAL A 94 -3.80 -0.01 6.79
N TYR A 95 -3.00 0.87 6.22
CA TYR A 95 -3.04 2.30 6.53
C TYR A 95 -3.72 3.03 5.39
N ARG A 96 -4.67 3.89 5.73
CA ARG A 96 -5.38 4.77 4.78
C ARG A 96 -5.01 6.20 5.07
N SER A 97 -4.70 6.97 4.03
CA SER A 97 -4.73 8.42 4.09
C SER A 97 -5.90 8.91 3.27
N ARG A 98 -6.52 10.03 3.68
CA ARG A 98 -7.57 10.75 2.91
C ARG A 98 -7.10 12.13 2.46
N THR A 99 -5.81 12.41 2.64
CA THR A 99 -5.15 13.70 2.35
C THR A 99 -4.02 13.55 1.33
N GLY A 100 -3.98 12.42 0.62
CA GLY A 100 -2.92 12.07 -0.33
C GLY A 100 -1.60 11.70 0.34
N GLY A 101 -1.67 11.20 1.58
CA GLY A 101 -0.55 10.88 2.46
C GLY A 101 -0.40 11.86 3.61
N ASN A 102 0.75 11.80 4.28
CA ASN A 102 1.13 12.53 5.50
C ASN A 102 0.32 12.24 6.77
N ASP A 103 -1.00 12.17 6.68
CA ASP A 103 -1.89 11.75 7.77
C ASP A 103 -2.53 10.40 7.43
N TRP A 104 -2.17 9.39 8.22
CA TRP A 104 -2.55 8.00 8.01
C TRP A 104 -3.27 7.44 9.24
N GLU A 105 -4.41 6.81 8.99
CA GLU A 105 -5.14 6.06 9.99
C GLU A 105 -4.93 4.55 9.81
N ALA A 106 -4.87 3.84 10.93
CA ALA A 106 -4.69 2.39 10.91
C ALA A 106 -6.03 1.65 10.86
N LEU A 107 -6.27 0.93 9.76
CA LEU A 107 -7.45 0.12 9.53
C LEU A 107 -7.19 -1.32 10.02
N THR A 108 -7.93 -1.75 11.04
CA THR A 108 -7.58 -2.96 11.82
C THR A 108 -8.73 -3.90 12.11
N LYS A 109 -9.99 -3.46 11.96
CA LYS A 109 -11.16 -4.25 12.36
C LYS A 109 -11.25 -5.51 11.48
N GLY A 110 -11.19 -6.68 12.11
CA GLY A 110 -11.20 -7.97 11.42
C GLY A 110 -9.82 -8.51 10.99
N LEU A 111 -8.73 -7.75 11.20
CA LEU A 111 -7.36 -8.18 10.91
C LEU A 111 -6.65 -8.74 12.15
N PRO A 112 -5.71 -9.70 12.01
CA PRO A 112 -4.93 -10.23 13.13
C PRO A 112 -4.09 -9.16 13.85
N GLN A 113 -4.38 -8.92 15.13
CA GLN A 113 -3.70 -7.91 15.95
C GLN A 113 -2.63 -8.49 16.91
N ARG A 114 -2.20 -9.73 16.69
CA ARG A 114 -1.11 -10.40 17.42
C ARG A 114 -0.61 -11.60 16.63
N ASN A 115 0.67 -11.96 16.83
CA ASN A 115 1.30 -13.16 16.28
C ASN A 115 1.13 -13.32 14.75
N CYS A 116 1.07 -12.21 14.02
CA CYS A 116 0.92 -12.20 12.57
C CYS A 116 2.28 -11.92 11.91
N TYR A 117 2.86 -12.94 11.29
CA TYR A 117 4.19 -12.91 10.68
C TYR A 117 4.13 -13.21 9.17
N VAL A 118 3.19 -12.56 8.48
CA VAL A 118 3.02 -12.64 7.02
C VAL A 118 3.57 -11.38 6.36
N ASN A 119 3.65 -11.34 5.05
CA ASN A 119 3.91 -10.13 4.27
C ASN A 119 2.75 -9.90 3.26
N VAL A 120 2.61 -8.69 2.73
CA VAL A 120 1.75 -8.37 1.59
C VAL A 120 2.68 -7.87 0.48
N LEU A 121 2.70 -8.58 -0.66
CA LEU A 121 3.62 -8.30 -1.75
C LEU A 121 3.12 -7.18 -2.66
N ARG A 122 4.00 -6.71 -3.55
CA ARG A 122 3.85 -5.50 -4.37
C ARG A 122 2.53 -5.44 -5.15
N ASP A 123 2.15 -6.56 -5.76
CA ASP A 123 0.95 -6.69 -6.59
C ASP A 123 -0.19 -7.44 -5.86
N ALA A 124 -0.04 -7.66 -4.55
CA ALA A 124 -1.00 -8.40 -3.73
C ALA A 124 -2.05 -7.50 -3.08
N MET A 125 -2.31 -6.32 -3.65
CA MET A 125 -3.39 -5.40 -3.25
C MET A 125 -4.08 -4.89 -4.51
N SER A 126 -5.41 -4.77 -4.46
CA SER A 126 -6.21 -4.23 -5.54
C SER A 126 -7.50 -3.61 -4.98
N ILE A 127 -8.01 -2.60 -5.66
CA ILE A 127 -9.20 -1.83 -5.30
C ILE A 127 -10.23 -1.93 -6.43
N ASP A 128 -11.50 -2.17 -6.10
CA ASP A 128 -12.58 -2.18 -7.09
C ASP A 128 -13.21 -0.80 -7.28
N SER A 129 -14.11 -0.67 -8.27
CA SER A 129 -14.83 0.57 -8.56
C SER A 129 -16.28 0.57 -8.09
N LEU A 130 -16.67 -0.30 -7.14
CA LEU A 130 -18.01 -0.28 -6.54
C LEU A 130 -18.19 0.94 -5.64
N GLU A 131 -19.41 1.16 -5.16
CA GLU A 131 -19.74 2.22 -4.21
C GLU A 131 -20.53 1.64 -3.02
N PRO A 132 -19.91 1.52 -1.81
CA PRO A 132 -18.52 1.84 -1.48
C PRO A 132 -17.49 0.95 -2.20
N CYS A 133 -16.27 1.46 -2.43
CA CYS A 133 -15.19 0.67 -3.03
C CYS A 133 -14.77 -0.49 -2.12
N GLY A 134 -14.52 -1.64 -2.73
CA GLY A 134 -13.87 -2.77 -2.10
C GLY A 134 -12.35 -2.62 -2.11
N VAL A 135 -11.71 -3.05 -1.02
CA VAL A 135 -10.24 -3.14 -0.91
C VAL A 135 -9.86 -4.58 -0.60
N TYR A 136 -8.90 -5.11 -1.36
CA TYR A 136 -8.52 -6.52 -1.32
C TYR A 136 -7.02 -6.63 -1.16
N PHE A 137 -6.56 -7.56 -0.33
CA PHE A 137 -5.14 -7.89 -0.30
C PHE A 137 -4.88 -9.35 0.06
N GLY A 138 -3.78 -9.88 -0.48
CA GLY A 138 -3.28 -11.23 -0.27
C GLY A 138 -2.06 -11.24 0.63
N THR A 139 -1.94 -12.27 1.47
CA THR A 139 -0.78 -12.46 2.34
C THR A 139 0.11 -13.58 1.85
N THR A 140 1.40 -13.52 2.18
CA THR A 140 2.34 -14.64 1.98
C THR A 140 1.99 -15.87 2.85
N GLY A 141 1.09 -15.73 3.82
CA GLY A 141 0.52 -16.82 4.62
C GLY A 141 -0.69 -17.50 3.98
N GLY A 142 -1.08 -17.13 2.76
CA GLY A 142 -2.14 -17.81 2.01
C GLY A 142 -3.56 -17.33 2.30
N GLN A 143 -3.71 -16.17 2.95
CA GLN A 143 -5.03 -15.55 3.15
C GLN A 143 -5.28 -14.45 2.11
N VAL A 144 -6.52 -14.31 1.68
CA VAL A 144 -7.01 -13.13 0.97
C VAL A 144 -8.05 -12.45 1.83
N TYR A 145 -7.80 -11.19 2.18
CA TYR A 145 -8.73 -10.33 2.92
C TYR A 145 -9.46 -9.40 1.96
N ALA A 146 -10.71 -9.11 2.29
CA ALA A 146 -11.53 -8.13 1.60
C ALA A 146 -12.22 -7.22 2.60
N SER A 147 -12.33 -5.95 2.26
CA SER A 147 -13.26 -4.98 2.81
C SER A 147 -14.21 -4.55 1.70
N ALA A 148 -15.49 -4.37 2.02
CA ALA A 148 -16.51 -3.84 1.11
C ALA A 148 -17.00 -2.45 1.56
N ASP A 149 -16.19 -1.77 2.37
CA ASP A 149 -16.48 -0.50 3.03
C ASP A 149 -15.21 0.36 3.12
N ALA A 150 -14.48 0.47 2.01
CA ALA A 150 -13.29 1.31 1.86
C ALA A 150 -12.20 1.06 2.93
N GLY A 151 -12.11 -0.17 3.45
CA GLY A 151 -11.15 -0.63 4.43
C GLY A 151 -11.60 -0.54 5.89
N ASP A 152 -12.83 -0.11 6.19
CA ASP A 152 -13.29 0.07 7.57
C ASP A 152 -13.46 -1.27 8.31
N ASN A 153 -13.90 -2.34 7.63
CA ASN A 153 -14.00 -3.69 8.17
C ASN A 153 -13.48 -4.75 7.20
N TRP A 154 -12.70 -5.70 7.73
CA TRP A 154 -12.05 -6.74 6.95
C TRP A 154 -12.60 -8.12 7.27
N LYS A 155 -12.68 -8.98 6.25
CA LYS A 155 -12.95 -10.41 6.39
C LYS A 155 -11.98 -11.21 5.51
N PRO A 156 -11.46 -12.35 5.96
CA PRO A 156 -10.79 -13.29 5.08
C PRO A 156 -11.83 -13.98 4.21
N ILE A 157 -11.71 -13.83 2.89
CA ILE A 157 -12.58 -14.47 1.90
C ILE A 157 -12.01 -15.78 1.37
N VAL A 158 -10.69 -15.96 1.47
CA VAL A 158 -9.98 -17.19 1.17
C VAL A 158 -8.89 -17.43 2.22
N ARG A 159 -8.61 -18.70 2.51
CA ARG A 159 -7.55 -19.15 3.42
C ARG A 159 -6.84 -20.37 2.83
N ASP A 160 -5.70 -20.71 3.41
CA ASP A 160 -4.97 -21.95 3.16
C ASP A 160 -4.48 -22.13 1.71
N LEU A 161 -4.24 -21.01 1.02
CA LEU A 161 -3.52 -21.00 -0.24
C LEU A 161 -2.00 -21.13 -0.01
N PRO A 162 -1.22 -21.43 -1.06
CA PRO A 162 0.18 -21.01 -1.13
C PRO A 162 0.31 -19.48 -0.95
N ALA A 163 1.55 -19.00 -0.82
CA ALA A 163 1.81 -17.57 -0.73
C ALA A 163 1.14 -16.80 -1.88
N VAL A 164 0.32 -15.80 -1.54
CA VAL A 164 -0.38 -14.98 -2.52
C VAL A 164 0.59 -13.94 -3.07
N LEU A 165 0.92 -14.05 -4.35
CA LEU A 165 1.88 -13.15 -5.00
C LEU A 165 1.21 -11.90 -5.60
N SER A 166 -0.03 -12.06 -6.06
CA SER A 166 -0.82 -10.98 -6.65
C SER A 166 -2.31 -11.20 -6.39
N VAL A 167 -3.05 -10.09 -6.30
CA VAL A 167 -4.49 -10.03 -6.24
C VAL A 167 -4.93 -8.98 -7.24
N GLU A 168 -5.89 -9.32 -8.10
CA GLU A 168 -6.50 -8.39 -9.04
C GLU A 168 -8.02 -8.52 -8.92
N VAL A 169 -8.72 -7.39 -9.04
CA VAL A 169 -10.19 -7.37 -8.99
C VAL A 169 -10.78 -6.80 -10.25
N GLN A 170 -11.97 -7.27 -10.58
CA GLN A 170 -12.73 -6.80 -11.73
C GLN A 170 -14.19 -6.65 -11.32
N THR A 171 -14.76 -5.47 -11.57
CA THR A 171 -16.19 -5.25 -11.49
C THR A 171 -16.84 -5.75 -12.79
N LEU A 172 -17.83 -6.62 -12.68
CA LEU A 172 -18.59 -7.15 -13.81
C LEU A 172 -19.89 -6.35 -14.01
N PRO A 173 -20.41 -6.24 -15.25
CA PRO A 173 -21.68 -5.58 -15.56
C PRO A 173 -22.90 -6.24 -14.90
#